data_AF-A0A955SYQ0-F1
#
_entry.id   AF-A0A955SYQ0-F1
#
_cell.length_a   1.000
_cell.length_b   1.000
_cell.length_c   1.000
_cell.angle_alpha   90.00
_cell.angle_beta   90.00
_cell.angle_gamma   90.00
#
_symmetry.space_group_name_H-M   'P 1'
#
loop_
_entity.id
_entity.type
_entity.pdbx_description
1 polymer ?
#
loop_
_entity_poly.entity_id
_entity_poly.type
_entity_poly.pdbx_seq_one_letter_code
_entity_poly.pdbx_strand_id
1 'polypeptide(L)'
;MNSIPKTLTFLIGLLLIGGVVVANVILTAKENDRVGSKKTDSYAKEIAEPSGITYHPDKEALVVVGDEGQIATVSLEGEVLLLKNLGGDLEGVTADADHHALYAVDEKANEILVLDWETLDRVDTLSLEPVIREAGLSTDLNDGFEGIAYQPSEGAKPGILWLGHQRRPTVLIPLELEGDPPRVRTGVPIEVDLPEISGLCVDPKTDELWIACDKEDACFRVSTEGEIIEKRKIRGKNQEGIAILPNGDWWIADDSGGIFPVEGE
;
A
#
# COMPACT_ATOMS: atom_id res chain seq x y z
N MET A 1 -43.55 24.48 20.45
CA MET A 1 -43.06 24.27 19.08
C MET A 1 -42.16 23.03 19.08
N ASN A 2 -42.68 21.96 18.46
CA ASN A 2 -42.13 20.70 17.93
C ASN A 2 -40.85 20.09 18.55
N SER A 3 -40.75 18.83 18.97
CA SER A 3 -41.68 17.70 19.16
C SER A 3 -41.01 16.63 20.04
N ILE A 4 -41.83 15.91 20.80
CA ILE A 4 -41.56 14.92 21.86
C ILE A 4 -40.84 13.64 21.38
N PRO A 5 -39.89 13.03 22.13
CA PRO A 5 -39.63 11.60 22.02
C PRO A 5 -40.66 10.83 22.89
N LYS A 6 -41.59 10.13 22.24
CA LYS A 6 -42.58 9.28 22.93
C LYS A 6 -41.93 7.94 23.24
N THR A 7 -41.64 7.69 24.52
CA THR A 7 -41.62 6.34 25.09
C THR A 7 -42.99 5.69 24.86
N LEU A 8 -43.02 4.51 24.25
CA LEU A 8 -44.23 3.69 24.19
C LEU A 8 -43.94 2.29 24.71
N THR A 9 -44.30 2.06 25.97
CA THR A 9 -44.53 0.74 26.54
C THR A 9 -45.84 0.19 25.97
N PHE A 10 -45.86 -1.06 25.51
CA PHE A 10 -47.12 -1.79 25.39
C PHE A 10 -47.02 -3.21 25.93
N LEU A 11 -48.08 -3.55 26.65
CA LEU A 11 -48.32 -4.73 27.47
C LEU A 11 -48.63 -5.95 26.59
N ILE A 12 -48.14 -7.13 27.01
CA ILE A 12 -48.51 -8.42 26.41
C ILE A 12 -49.92 -8.79 26.86
N GLY A 13 -50.84 -8.96 25.90
CA GLY A 13 -52.13 -9.63 26.09
C GLY A 13 -52.26 -10.75 25.08
N LEU A 14 -52.18 -12.00 25.53
CA LEU A 14 -52.42 -13.19 24.72
C LEU A 14 -53.89 -13.61 24.89
N LEU A 15 -54.69 -13.53 23.83
CA LEU A 15 -55.99 -14.19 23.74
C LEU A 15 -56.04 -14.99 22.44
N LEU A 16 -56.00 -16.31 22.56
CA LEU A 16 -56.25 -17.27 21.48
C LEU A 16 -57.75 -17.32 21.21
N ILE A 17 -58.18 -17.19 19.95
CA ILE A 17 -59.25 -17.96 19.26
C ILE A 17 -59.27 -17.53 17.78
N GLY A 18 -59.06 -18.49 16.88
CA GLY A 18 -59.60 -18.55 15.51
C GLY A 18 -59.36 -17.36 14.57
N GLY A 19 -58.29 -17.42 13.78
CA GLY A 19 -58.12 -16.56 12.60
C GLY A 19 -56.66 -16.45 12.21
N VAL A 20 -56.35 -16.65 10.94
CA VAL A 20 -55.00 -16.53 10.37
C VAL A 20 -54.43 -15.15 10.72
N VAL A 21 -53.44 -15.10 11.61
CA VAL A 21 -52.65 -13.89 11.86
C VAL A 21 -51.39 -14.01 11.03
N VAL A 22 -51.34 -13.21 9.95
CA VAL A 22 -50.11 -12.94 9.21
C VAL A 22 -49.22 -12.13 10.15
N ALA A 23 -48.22 -12.78 10.74
CA ALA A 23 -47.21 -12.09 11.53
C ALA A 23 -46.25 -11.38 10.55
N ASN A 24 -46.39 -10.07 10.43
CA ASN A 24 -45.34 -9.23 9.85
C ASN A 24 -44.14 -9.25 10.79
N VAL A 25 -43.15 -10.08 10.46
CA VAL A 25 -41.81 -10.00 11.06
C VAL A 25 -41.12 -8.78 10.42
N ILE A 26 -41.10 -7.67 11.15
CA ILE A 26 -40.22 -6.55 10.81
C ILE A 26 -38.83 -6.95 11.28
N LEU A 27 -38.02 -7.48 10.35
CA LEU A 27 -36.57 -7.58 10.50
C LEU A 27 -36.02 -6.16 10.58
N THR A 28 -35.71 -5.70 11.79
CA THR A 28 -34.83 -4.55 11.97
C THR A 28 -33.42 -5.08 11.78
N ALA A 29 -32.84 -4.86 10.60
CA ALA A 29 -31.42 -5.07 10.39
C ALA A 29 -30.68 -4.13 11.35
N LYS A 30 -30.10 -4.71 12.40
CA LYS A 30 -29.15 -4.03 13.25
C LYS A 30 -27.88 -3.91 12.42
N GLU A 31 -27.61 -2.69 11.97
CA GLU A 31 -26.47 -2.35 11.13
C GLU A 31 -25.17 -2.78 11.82
N ASN A 32 -24.49 -3.70 11.13
CA ASN A 32 -23.11 -4.16 11.21
C ASN A 32 -22.45 -4.19 12.59
N ASP A 33 -22.28 -5.44 13.04
CA ASP A 33 -21.12 -5.89 13.79
C ASP A 33 -19.86 -5.23 13.23
N ARG A 34 -19.33 -4.25 13.98
CA ARG A 34 -17.90 -3.97 13.94
C ARG A 34 -17.24 -5.27 14.36
N VAL A 35 -16.70 -6.01 13.40
CA VAL A 35 -15.73 -7.07 13.67
C VAL A 35 -14.74 -6.45 14.63
N GLY A 36 -14.72 -6.97 15.86
CA GLY A 36 -13.85 -6.46 16.90
C GLY A 36 -12.43 -6.52 16.38
N SER A 37 -11.80 -5.35 16.27
CA SER A 37 -10.35 -5.23 16.15
C SER A 37 -9.75 -5.98 17.34
N LYS A 38 -9.39 -7.25 17.12
CA LYS A 38 -8.31 -7.85 17.90
C LYS A 38 -7.13 -6.94 17.62
N LYS A 39 -6.57 -6.38 18.68
CA LYS A 39 -5.32 -5.64 18.66
C LYS A 39 -4.27 -6.62 18.13
N THR A 40 -3.98 -6.55 16.85
CA THR A 40 -2.93 -7.32 16.21
C THR A 40 -1.61 -6.71 16.64
N ASP A 41 -0.63 -7.56 16.88
CA ASP A 41 0.71 -7.11 17.18
C ASP A 41 1.24 -6.43 15.91
N SER A 42 1.40 -5.10 15.95
CA SER A 42 2.20 -4.37 14.95
C SER A 42 3.65 -4.38 15.40
N TYR A 43 4.54 -4.58 14.41
CA TYR A 43 5.98 -4.69 14.58
C TYR A 43 6.68 -3.40 14.15
N ALA A 44 7.99 -3.31 14.44
CA ALA A 44 8.84 -2.19 13.99
C ALA A 44 8.32 -0.79 14.35
N LYS A 45 7.76 -0.61 15.56
CA LYS A 45 7.23 0.70 16.05
C LYS A 45 8.29 1.79 16.24
N GLU A 46 9.55 1.45 16.03
CA GLU A 46 10.69 2.37 16.06
C GLU A 46 10.82 3.17 14.75
N ILE A 47 10.16 2.70 13.69
CA ILE A 47 9.98 3.41 12.43
C ILE A 47 8.76 4.33 12.63
N ALA A 48 9.00 5.63 12.63
CA ALA A 48 7.95 6.64 12.62
C ALA A 48 7.23 6.57 11.27
N GLU A 49 5.90 6.67 11.34
CA GLU A 49 5.03 6.86 10.17
C GLU A 49 5.43 5.97 8.97
N PRO A 50 5.37 4.61 9.11
CA PRO A 50 5.81 3.72 8.05
C PRO A 50 4.95 3.82 6.80
N SER A 51 5.57 4.21 5.68
CA SER A 51 4.91 4.38 4.39
C SER A 51 5.15 3.19 3.46
N GLY A 52 6.41 2.90 3.13
CA GLY A 52 6.76 1.88 2.14
C GLY A 52 7.28 0.58 2.76
N ILE A 53 6.99 -0.56 2.13
CA ILE A 53 7.49 -1.87 2.55
C ILE A 53 7.76 -2.79 1.35
N THR A 54 8.87 -3.54 1.37
CA THR A 54 9.17 -4.57 0.37
C THR A 54 9.83 -5.80 1.00
N TYR A 55 9.85 -6.91 0.26
CA TYR A 55 10.54 -8.13 0.69
C TYR A 55 11.97 -8.16 0.17
N HIS A 56 12.90 -8.52 1.05
CA HIS A 56 14.31 -8.69 0.76
C HIS A 56 14.66 -10.19 0.71
N PRO A 57 14.74 -10.80 -0.50
CA PRO A 57 14.87 -12.25 -0.62
C PRO A 57 16.12 -12.85 0.02
N ASP A 58 17.30 -12.21 -0.09
CA ASP A 58 18.53 -12.82 0.45
C ASP A 58 18.59 -12.84 1.98
N LYS A 59 17.93 -11.88 2.64
CA LYS A 59 17.88 -11.76 4.10
C LYS A 59 16.64 -12.44 4.69
N GLU A 60 15.71 -12.90 3.85
CA GLU A 60 14.39 -13.37 4.24
C GLU A 60 13.71 -12.40 5.23
N ALA A 61 13.76 -11.11 4.88
CA ALA A 61 13.37 -9.99 5.74
C ALA A 61 12.54 -8.96 4.96
N LEU A 62 12.00 -7.98 5.68
CA LEU A 62 11.30 -6.84 5.11
C LEU A 62 12.24 -5.63 5.12
N VAL A 63 12.15 -4.80 4.08
CA VAL A 63 12.70 -3.44 4.12
C VAL A 63 11.53 -2.48 4.20
N VAL A 64 11.60 -1.54 5.14
CA VAL A 64 10.53 -0.60 5.44
C VAL A 64 11.10 0.81 5.44
N VAL A 65 10.38 1.75 4.83
CA VAL A 65 10.66 3.19 4.92
C VAL A 65 9.54 3.89 5.68
N GLY A 66 9.83 5.04 6.27
CA GLY A 66 8.84 5.94 6.83
C GLY A 66 9.10 7.37 6.37
N ASP A 67 8.04 8.18 6.35
CA ASP A 67 8.03 9.54 5.80
C ASP A 67 9.05 10.48 6.50
N GLU A 68 9.42 10.23 7.76
CA GLU A 68 10.47 10.97 8.49
C GLU A 68 11.92 10.57 8.07
N GLY A 69 12.07 9.91 6.92
CA GLY A 69 13.34 9.57 6.28
C GLY A 69 14.01 8.31 6.82
N GLN A 70 13.30 7.51 7.62
CA GLN A 70 13.84 6.27 8.18
C GLN A 70 13.80 5.15 7.15
N ILE A 71 14.81 4.28 7.17
CA ILE A 71 14.80 3.00 6.46
C ILE A 71 15.32 1.89 7.38
N ALA A 72 14.65 0.75 7.39
CA ALA A 72 15.01 -0.38 8.23
C ALA A 72 14.92 -1.71 7.50
N THR A 73 15.77 -2.66 7.89
CA THR A 73 15.55 -4.08 7.64
C THR A 73 14.94 -4.72 8.88
N VAL A 74 13.82 -5.42 8.71
CA VAL A 74 13.03 -6.03 9.80
C VAL A 74 12.83 -7.52 9.52
N SER A 75 13.10 -8.38 10.51
CA SER A 75 12.82 -9.82 10.36
C SER A 75 11.32 -10.09 10.26
N LEU A 76 10.93 -11.28 9.80
CA LEU A 76 9.51 -11.68 9.72
C LEU A 76 8.87 -11.88 11.11
N GLU A 77 9.67 -11.97 12.16
CA GLU A 77 9.25 -11.94 13.56
C GLU A 77 9.14 -10.51 14.13
N GLY A 78 9.48 -9.51 13.31
CA GLY A 78 9.36 -8.09 13.65
C GLY A 78 10.57 -7.47 14.37
N GLU A 79 11.71 -8.16 14.40
CA GLU A 79 12.95 -7.61 14.97
C GLU A 79 13.60 -6.64 13.98
N VAL A 80 13.90 -5.40 14.41
CA VAL A 80 14.65 -4.45 13.59
C VAL A 80 16.13 -4.84 13.57
N LEU A 81 16.60 -5.31 12.42
CA LEU A 81 17.96 -5.82 12.20
C LEU A 81 18.96 -4.71 11.87
N LEU A 82 18.50 -3.71 11.12
CA LEU A 82 19.26 -2.52 10.73
C LEU A 82 18.29 -1.35 10.62
N LEU A 83 18.70 -0.18 11.11
CA LEU A 83 17.92 1.06 11.03
C LEU A 83 18.84 2.23 10.73
N LYS A 84 18.44 3.06 9.76
CA LYS A 84 19.13 4.28 9.38
C LYS A 84 18.11 5.40 9.16
N ASN A 85 18.61 6.63 9.22
CA ASN A 85 17.85 7.80 8.79
C ASN A 85 18.62 8.43 7.62
N LEU A 86 17.98 8.47 6.45
CA LEU A 86 18.48 9.06 5.23
C LEU A 86 18.00 10.52 5.06
N GLY A 87 17.03 10.95 5.87
CA GLY A 87 16.23 12.16 5.66
C GLY A 87 15.28 11.98 4.46
N GLY A 88 14.62 13.07 4.09
CA GLY A 88 13.66 13.06 2.99
C GLY A 88 12.24 12.77 3.46
N ASP A 89 11.37 12.50 2.49
CA ASP A 89 9.95 12.16 2.63
C ASP A 89 9.73 10.79 1.96
N LEU A 90 10.09 9.70 2.66
CA LEU A 90 10.24 8.39 2.03
C LEU A 90 8.94 7.60 2.02
N GLU A 91 8.29 7.54 0.86
CA GLU A 91 6.95 6.95 0.75
C GLU A 91 6.93 5.51 0.25
N GLY A 92 7.80 5.18 -0.71
CA GLY A 92 7.81 3.87 -1.36
C GLY A 92 9.19 3.23 -1.31
N VAL A 93 9.25 1.89 -1.24
CA VAL A 93 10.51 1.14 -1.40
C VAL A 93 10.28 -0.17 -2.15
N THR A 94 11.21 -0.54 -3.03
CA THR A 94 11.20 -1.82 -3.75
C THR A 94 12.59 -2.41 -3.89
N ALA A 95 12.59 -3.72 -4.15
CA ALA A 95 13.77 -4.55 -4.26
C ALA A 95 14.01 -5.07 -5.69
N ASP A 96 15.23 -4.86 -6.21
CA ASP A 96 15.76 -5.56 -7.39
C ASP A 96 16.81 -6.58 -6.96
N ALA A 97 16.36 -7.82 -6.82
CA ALA A 97 17.19 -8.94 -6.37
C ALA A 97 18.23 -9.38 -7.42
N ASP A 98 17.99 -9.16 -8.71
CA ASP A 98 18.90 -9.60 -9.77
C ASP A 98 20.17 -8.73 -9.81
N HIS A 99 20.04 -7.45 -9.42
CA HIS A 99 21.15 -6.49 -9.43
C HIS A 99 21.58 -6.05 -8.02
N HIS A 100 20.98 -6.62 -6.96
CA HIS A 100 21.21 -6.25 -5.56
C HIS A 100 21.10 -4.74 -5.33
N ALA A 101 19.95 -4.16 -5.69
CA ALA A 101 19.67 -2.74 -5.52
C ALA A 101 18.31 -2.52 -4.87
N LEU A 102 18.25 -1.55 -3.94
CA LEU A 102 16.99 -1.06 -3.39
C LEU A 102 16.68 0.30 -4.02
N TYR A 103 15.41 0.55 -4.30
CA TYR A 103 14.92 1.82 -4.79
C TYR A 103 13.89 2.37 -3.82
N ALA A 104 14.07 3.59 -3.35
CA ALA A 104 13.10 4.27 -2.50
C ALA A 104 12.67 5.61 -3.12
N VAL A 105 11.41 5.97 -3.00
CA VAL A 105 10.90 7.27 -3.47
C VAL A 105 11.05 8.29 -2.35
N ASP A 106 11.60 9.46 -2.66
CA ASP A 106 11.52 10.66 -1.84
C ASP A 106 10.51 11.61 -2.51
N GLU A 107 9.29 11.69 -1.96
CA GLU A 107 8.16 12.42 -2.55
C GLU A 107 8.51 13.90 -2.68
N LYS A 108 8.96 14.50 -1.58
CA LYS A 108 9.27 15.93 -1.50
C LYS A 108 10.40 16.36 -2.41
N ALA A 109 11.41 15.50 -2.59
CA ALA A 109 12.53 15.78 -3.48
C ALA A 109 12.27 15.38 -4.94
N ASN A 110 11.13 14.72 -5.25
CA ASN A 110 10.82 14.17 -6.57
C ASN A 110 11.96 13.31 -7.13
N GLU A 111 12.49 12.40 -6.32
CA GLU A 111 13.60 11.53 -6.72
C GLU A 111 13.42 10.08 -6.27
N ILE A 112 14.02 9.16 -7.02
CA ILE A 112 14.24 7.79 -6.57
C ILE A 112 15.67 7.72 -6.03
N LEU A 113 15.81 7.35 -4.76
CA LEU A 113 17.07 6.98 -4.16
C LEU A 113 17.45 5.58 -4.62
N VAL A 114 18.67 5.43 -5.15
CA VAL A 114 19.28 4.12 -5.38
C VAL A 114 20.13 3.80 -4.17
N LEU A 115 19.81 2.72 -3.48
CA LEU A 115 20.42 2.35 -2.21
C LEU A 115 21.18 1.03 -2.35
N ASP A 116 22.31 0.95 -1.65
CA ASP A 116 23.04 -0.29 -1.44
C ASP A 116 22.14 -1.27 -0.67
N TRP A 117 21.96 -2.46 -1.25
CA TRP A 117 21.08 -3.51 -0.75
C TRP A 117 21.49 -4.06 0.63
N GLU A 118 22.78 -4.01 0.97
CA GLU A 118 23.31 -4.55 2.22
C GLU A 118 23.38 -3.50 3.33
N THR A 119 23.85 -2.30 2.99
CA THR A 119 24.11 -1.24 3.99
C THR A 119 23.01 -0.19 4.06
N LEU A 120 22.05 -0.20 3.13
CA LEU A 120 21.01 0.82 2.95
C LEU A 120 21.62 2.23 2.75
N ASP A 121 22.87 2.34 2.28
CA ASP A 121 23.48 3.64 1.95
C ASP A 121 22.97 4.13 0.60
N ARG A 122 22.66 5.42 0.50
CA ARG A 122 22.38 6.05 -0.80
C ARG A 122 23.65 6.03 -1.65
N VAL A 123 23.58 5.35 -2.80
CA VAL A 123 24.69 5.23 -3.75
C VAL A 123 24.49 6.09 -5.00
N ASP A 124 23.23 6.33 -5.39
CA ASP A 124 22.88 7.18 -6.53
C ASP A 124 21.45 7.73 -6.40
N THR A 125 21.00 8.48 -7.40
CA THR A 125 19.69 9.13 -7.41
C THR A 125 19.18 9.37 -8.83
N LEU A 126 17.90 9.09 -9.04
CA LEU A 126 17.22 9.30 -10.31
C LEU A 126 16.15 10.39 -10.13
N SER A 127 16.27 11.47 -10.90
CA SER A 127 15.29 12.57 -10.85
C SER A 127 13.97 12.18 -11.54
N LEU A 128 12.84 12.48 -10.90
CA LEU A 128 11.49 12.28 -11.43
C LEU A 128 10.90 13.53 -12.10
N GLU A 129 11.61 14.66 -12.09
CA GLU A 129 11.20 15.89 -12.78
C GLU A 129 10.88 15.68 -14.28
N PRO A 130 11.63 14.86 -15.04
CA PRO A 130 11.24 14.53 -16.41
C PRO A 130 9.90 13.78 -16.48
N VAL A 131 9.69 12.82 -15.57
CA VAL A 131 8.48 12.00 -15.50
C VAL A 131 7.25 12.87 -15.22
N ILE A 132 7.32 13.73 -14.19
CA ILE A 132 6.26 14.67 -13.81
C ILE A 132 5.86 15.54 -14.99
N ARG A 133 6.85 16.13 -15.67
CA ARG A 133 6.62 17.03 -16.82
C ARG A 133 6.01 16.29 -18.01
N GLU A 134 6.51 15.09 -18.33
CA GLU A 134 6.06 14.31 -19.50
C GLU A 134 4.66 13.74 -19.30
N ALA A 135 4.35 13.28 -18.08
CA ALA A 135 3.04 12.75 -17.72
C ALA A 135 2.02 13.84 -17.33
N GLY A 136 2.46 15.08 -17.13
CA GLY A 136 1.59 16.21 -16.78
C GLY A 136 0.98 16.09 -15.37
N LEU A 137 1.77 15.61 -14.42
CA LEU A 137 1.33 15.29 -13.06
C LEU A 137 1.22 16.54 -12.18
N SER A 138 0.44 16.41 -11.11
CA SER A 138 0.39 17.40 -10.03
C SER A 138 1.76 17.52 -9.36
N THR A 139 2.06 18.69 -8.82
CA THR A 139 3.20 18.90 -7.91
C THR A 139 2.73 19.47 -6.57
N ASP A 140 1.43 19.32 -6.28
CA ASP A 140 0.90 19.62 -4.96
C ASP A 140 1.55 18.66 -3.96
N LEU A 141 1.99 19.19 -2.81
CA LEU A 141 2.70 18.45 -1.76
C LEU A 141 1.92 17.28 -1.11
N ASN A 142 0.69 17.01 -1.54
CA ASN A 142 -0.16 15.96 -0.98
C ASN A 142 -0.71 15.04 -2.09
N ASP A 143 -0.04 14.98 -3.24
CA ASP A 143 -0.43 14.16 -4.38
C ASP A 143 0.80 13.56 -5.09
N GLY A 144 1.94 13.33 -4.44
CA GLY A 144 3.15 12.91 -5.13
C GLY A 144 3.22 11.41 -5.42
N PHE A 145 4.44 10.90 -5.49
CA PHE A 145 4.72 9.49 -5.75
C PHE A 145 4.82 8.72 -4.43
N GLU A 146 3.95 7.74 -4.27
CA GLU A 146 3.82 6.96 -3.03
C GLU A 146 4.26 5.51 -3.28
N GLY A 147 3.81 4.96 -4.40
CA GLY A 147 4.09 3.58 -4.79
C GLY A 147 5.34 3.45 -5.64
N ILE A 148 6.18 2.46 -5.34
CA ILE A 148 7.21 1.98 -6.27
C ILE A 148 7.28 0.45 -6.23
N ALA A 149 7.38 -0.20 -7.39
CA ALA A 149 7.58 -1.64 -7.47
C ALA A 149 8.50 -2.01 -8.63
N TYR A 150 9.45 -2.90 -8.37
CA TYR A 150 10.33 -3.46 -9.38
C TYR A 150 9.75 -4.76 -9.92
N GLN A 151 9.53 -4.79 -11.24
CA GLN A 151 9.17 -5.99 -11.96
C GLN A 151 10.41 -6.49 -12.73
N PRO A 152 10.95 -7.68 -12.41
CA PRO A 152 12.07 -8.23 -13.14
C PRO A 152 11.67 -8.50 -14.60
N SER A 153 12.66 -8.56 -15.48
CA SER A 153 12.45 -8.97 -16.87
C SER A 153 13.30 -10.18 -17.21
N GLU A 154 12.79 -11.06 -18.08
CA GLU A 154 13.56 -12.22 -18.50
C GLU A 154 14.76 -11.85 -19.39
N GLY A 155 15.90 -12.48 -19.11
CA GLY A 155 17.08 -12.44 -19.96
C GLY A 155 17.96 -11.20 -19.73
N ALA A 156 18.34 -10.51 -20.81
CA ALA A 156 19.30 -9.40 -20.77
C ALA A 156 18.63 -8.01 -20.82
N LYS A 157 17.31 -7.94 -20.68
CA LYS A 157 16.59 -6.66 -20.64
C LYS A 157 16.58 -6.12 -19.21
N PRO A 158 16.63 -4.79 -19.02
CA PRO A 158 16.40 -4.22 -17.69
C PRO A 158 14.95 -4.49 -17.26
N GLY A 159 14.75 -4.69 -15.96
CA GLY A 159 13.41 -4.71 -15.36
C GLY A 159 12.68 -3.37 -15.49
N ILE A 160 11.41 -3.35 -15.08
CA ILE A 160 10.57 -2.16 -15.08
C ILE A 160 10.40 -1.69 -13.62
N LEU A 161 10.65 -0.41 -13.37
CA LEU A 161 10.22 0.24 -12.14
C LEU A 161 8.84 0.86 -12.37
N TRP A 162 7.81 0.30 -11.76
CA TRP A 162 6.48 0.90 -11.73
C TRP A 162 6.43 1.96 -10.64
N LEU A 163 6.05 3.18 -11.00
CA LEU A 163 5.71 4.24 -10.05
C LEU A 163 4.20 4.40 -9.94
N GLY A 164 3.72 4.63 -8.72
CA GLY A 164 2.35 5.00 -8.41
C GLY A 164 2.29 6.46 -7.95
N HIS A 165 1.59 7.30 -8.71
CA HIS A 165 1.26 8.66 -8.30
C HIS A 165 -0.08 8.66 -7.57
N GLN A 166 -0.11 9.25 -6.37
CA GLN A 166 -1.22 9.09 -5.43
C GLN A 166 -2.54 9.54 -6.04
N ARG A 167 -2.62 10.80 -6.49
CA ARG A 167 -3.88 11.48 -6.82
C ARG A 167 -3.69 12.50 -7.92
N ARG A 168 -4.79 12.88 -8.59
CA ARG A 168 -4.85 14.02 -9.53
C ARG A 168 -3.73 14.05 -10.61
N PRO A 169 -3.60 13.01 -11.46
CA PRO A 169 -4.40 11.79 -11.53
C PRO A 169 -3.81 10.64 -10.70
N THR A 170 -4.62 9.61 -10.41
CA THR A 170 -4.12 8.34 -9.87
C THR A 170 -3.62 7.50 -11.04
N VAL A 171 -2.29 7.37 -11.16
CA VAL A 171 -1.65 6.75 -12.32
C VAL A 171 -0.53 5.81 -11.93
N LEU A 172 -0.39 4.74 -12.71
CA LEU A 172 0.81 3.91 -12.78
C LEU A 172 1.70 4.38 -13.93
N ILE A 173 3.01 4.43 -13.71
CA ILE A 173 3.98 4.86 -14.71
C ILE A 173 5.11 3.83 -14.77
N PRO A 174 5.22 3.06 -15.86
CA PRO A 174 6.36 2.17 -16.05
C PRO A 174 7.60 3.01 -16.41
N LEU A 175 8.68 2.78 -15.69
CA LEU A 175 9.99 3.38 -15.93
C LEU A 175 10.99 2.29 -16.34
N GLU A 176 11.69 2.54 -17.44
CA GLU A 176 12.83 1.72 -17.83
C GLU A 176 14.13 2.38 -17.38
N LEU A 177 15.02 1.60 -16.76
CA LEU A 177 16.37 2.05 -16.42
C LEU A 177 17.27 1.93 -17.65
N GLU A 178 17.84 3.04 -18.11
CA GLU A 178 18.70 3.09 -19.28
C GLU A 178 20.02 3.83 -19.04
N GLY A 179 21.07 3.37 -19.71
CA GLY A 179 22.36 4.05 -19.78
C GLY A 179 23.32 3.76 -18.62
N ASP A 180 24.49 4.35 -18.72
CA ASP A 180 25.53 4.40 -17.68
C ASP A 180 26.12 5.84 -17.69
N PRO A 181 25.81 6.70 -16.69
CA PRO A 181 25.04 6.41 -15.48
C PRO A 181 23.54 6.18 -15.77
N PRO A 182 22.83 5.45 -14.89
CA PRO A 182 21.42 5.10 -15.08
C PRO A 182 20.52 6.34 -15.10
N ARG A 183 19.51 6.29 -15.95
CA ARG A 183 18.44 7.28 -16.07
C ARG A 183 17.11 6.57 -16.23
N VAL A 184 16.03 7.24 -15.81
CA VAL A 184 14.68 6.75 -16.06
C VAL A 184 14.21 7.21 -17.43
N ARG A 185 13.66 6.28 -18.22
CA ARG A 185 12.82 6.57 -19.37
C ARG A 185 11.37 6.30 -19.02
N THR A 186 10.53 7.33 -19.14
CA THR A 186 9.09 7.23 -18.91
C THR A 186 8.42 6.42 -20.01
N GLY A 187 7.69 5.38 -19.63
CA GLY A 187 6.72 4.71 -20.50
C GLY A 187 5.41 5.50 -20.59
N VAL A 188 4.35 4.86 -21.05
CA VAL A 188 3.02 5.49 -21.15
C VAL A 188 2.35 5.47 -19.77
N PRO A 189 1.97 6.62 -19.19
CA PRO A 189 1.19 6.66 -17.95
C PRO A 189 -0.17 5.97 -18.13
N ILE A 190 -0.58 5.23 -17.11
CA ILE A 190 -1.79 4.42 -17.09
C ILE A 190 -2.67 4.92 -15.95
N GLU A 191 -3.81 5.51 -16.29
CA GLU A 191 -4.81 5.88 -15.28
C GLU A 191 -5.44 4.64 -14.67
N VAL A 192 -5.59 4.64 -13.35
CA VAL A 192 -6.26 3.59 -12.59
C VAL A 192 -7.51 4.19 -11.98
N ASP A 193 -8.67 3.52 -12.11
CA ASP A 193 -9.95 3.97 -11.54
C ASP A 193 -10.01 3.70 -10.03
N LEU A 194 -9.08 4.29 -9.29
CA LEU A 194 -8.98 4.28 -7.84
C LEU A 194 -8.92 5.71 -7.30
N PRO A 195 -9.40 5.96 -6.08
CA PRO A 195 -9.32 7.28 -5.48
C PRO A 195 -7.89 7.67 -5.09
N GLU A 196 -7.02 6.68 -4.88
CA GLU A 196 -5.59 6.85 -4.68
C GLU A 196 -4.77 5.55 -4.80
N ILE A 197 -3.46 5.71 -4.96
CA ILE A 197 -2.44 4.70 -4.70
C ILE A 197 -1.68 5.14 -3.45
N SER A 198 -1.73 4.36 -2.39
CA SER A 198 -0.90 4.60 -1.20
C SER A 198 0.35 3.72 -1.21
N GLY A 199 0.23 2.47 -1.70
CA GLY A 199 1.36 1.55 -1.84
C GLY A 199 1.31 0.73 -3.11
N LEU A 200 2.45 0.18 -3.51
CA LEU A 200 2.57 -0.63 -4.73
C LEU A 200 3.56 -1.78 -4.52
N CYS A 201 3.21 -2.98 -4.97
CA CYS A 201 4.15 -4.09 -5.09
C CYS A 201 3.86 -4.96 -6.31
N VAL A 202 4.82 -5.82 -6.66
CA VAL A 202 4.64 -6.92 -7.62
C VAL A 202 4.48 -8.21 -6.83
N ASP A 203 3.49 -9.03 -7.18
CA ASP A 203 3.39 -10.41 -6.67
C ASP A 203 4.50 -11.26 -7.31
N PRO A 204 5.45 -11.80 -6.52
CA PRO A 204 6.59 -12.55 -7.06
C PRO A 204 6.20 -13.89 -7.70
N LYS A 205 4.95 -14.35 -7.57
CA LYS A 205 4.47 -15.59 -8.19
C LYS A 205 3.73 -15.37 -9.51
N THR A 206 3.05 -14.24 -9.65
CA THR A 206 2.19 -13.98 -10.81
C THR A 206 2.67 -12.84 -11.68
N ASP A 207 3.68 -12.08 -11.22
CA ASP A 207 4.17 -10.85 -11.85
C ASP A 207 3.09 -9.78 -12.02
N GLU A 208 2.02 -9.86 -11.22
CA GLU A 208 0.90 -8.91 -11.24
C GLU A 208 1.12 -7.78 -10.23
N LEU A 209 0.62 -6.59 -10.56
CA LEU A 209 0.70 -5.43 -9.69
C LEU A 209 -0.42 -5.46 -8.65
N TRP A 210 -0.05 -5.13 -7.41
CA TRP A 210 -0.98 -4.90 -6.32
C TRP A 210 -0.80 -3.50 -5.75
N ILE A 211 -1.92 -2.80 -5.60
CA ILE A 211 -1.99 -1.45 -5.06
C ILE A 211 -2.63 -1.51 -3.68
N ALA A 212 -2.01 -0.90 -2.67
CA ALA A 212 -2.70 -0.52 -1.44
C ALA A 212 -3.44 0.81 -1.67
N CYS A 213 -4.65 0.93 -1.11
CA CYS A 213 -5.48 2.13 -1.22
C CYS A 213 -6.12 2.42 0.14
N ASP A 214 -5.53 3.36 0.87
CA ASP A 214 -5.95 3.72 2.22
C ASP A 214 -7.44 4.13 2.29
N LYS A 215 -7.89 5.03 1.41
CA LYS A 215 -9.29 5.47 1.32
C LYS A 215 -10.32 4.36 1.14
N GLU A 216 -9.92 3.20 0.67
CA GLU A 216 -10.80 2.06 0.42
C GLU A 216 -10.65 0.92 1.43
N ASP A 217 -9.74 1.04 2.40
CA ASP A 217 -9.33 -0.01 3.34
C ASP A 217 -9.07 -1.35 2.62
N ALA A 218 -8.38 -1.30 1.48
CA ALA A 218 -8.28 -2.43 0.57
C ALA A 218 -6.99 -2.42 -0.28
N CYS A 219 -6.61 -3.62 -0.73
CA CYS A 219 -5.67 -3.81 -1.81
C CYS A 219 -6.38 -4.23 -3.09
N PHE A 220 -5.82 -3.82 -4.22
CA PHE A 220 -6.37 -4.08 -5.54
C PHE A 220 -5.32 -4.71 -6.44
N ARG A 221 -5.68 -5.82 -7.08
CA ARG A 221 -4.86 -6.37 -8.16
C ARG A 221 -5.23 -5.66 -9.44
N VAL A 222 -4.23 -5.16 -10.14
CA VAL A 222 -4.42 -4.40 -11.37
C VAL A 222 -3.60 -4.97 -12.52
N SER A 223 -4.15 -4.90 -13.73
CA SER A 223 -3.39 -5.26 -14.93
C SER A 223 -2.36 -4.19 -15.27
N THR A 224 -1.45 -4.51 -16.20
CA THR A 224 -0.49 -3.55 -16.77
C THR A 224 -1.14 -2.47 -17.64
N GLU A 225 -2.45 -2.54 -17.83
CA GLU A 225 -3.28 -1.56 -18.53
C GLU A 225 -4.17 -0.76 -17.57
N GLY A 226 -4.03 -0.98 -16.25
CA GLY A 226 -4.77 -0.25 -15.22
C GLY A 226 -6.15 -0.81 -14.89
N GLU A 227 -6.50 -1.98 -15.43
CA GLU A 227 -7.78 -2.62 -15.14
C GLU A 227 -7.77 -3.25 -13.74
N ILE A 228 -8.75 -2.91 -12.91
CA ILE A 228 -8.94 -3.54 -11.60
C ILE A 228 -9.49 -4.95 -11.80
N ILE A 229 -8.72 -5.96 -11.38
CA ILE A 229 -9.06 -7.37 -11.53
C ILE A 229 -9.66 -7.93 -10.23
N GLU A 230 -9.16 -7.46 -9.09
CA GLU A 230 -9.53 -8.00 -7.79
C GLU A 230 -9.47 -6.91 -6.71
N LYS A 231 -10.38 -7.01 -5.73
CA LYS A 231 -10.35 -6.20 -4.50
C LYS A 231 -10.29 -7.14 -3.31
N ARG A 232 -9.28 -6.97 -2.47
CA ARG A 232 -9.13 -7.65 -1.18
C ARG A 232 -9.20 -6.61 -0.07
N LYS A 233 -10.17 -6.74 0.83
CA LYS A 233 -10.21 -5.89 2.02
C LYS A 233 -9.03 -6.23 2.91
N ILE A 234 -8.41 -5.19 3.44
CA ILE A 234 -7.37 -5.33 4.45
C ILE A 234 -7.84 -4.63 5.72
N ARG A 235 -7.23 -4.98 6.83
CA ARG A 235 -7.40 -4.26 8.09
C ARG A 235 -6.34 -3.16 8.15
N GLY A 236 -6.62 -2.11 8.91
CA GLY A 236 -5.69 -1.01 9.15
C GLY A 236 -6.48 0.26 9.37
N LYS A 237 -5.78 1.39 9.46
CA LYS A 237 -6.42 2.71 9.38
C LYS A 237 -5.77 3.68 8.42
N ASN A 238 -4.47 3.54 8.21
CA ASN A 238 -3.66 4.38 7.33
C ASN A 238 -2.72 3.44 6.53
N GLN A 239 -3.27 2.64 5.61
CA GLN A 239 -2.46 1.61 4.94
C GLN A 239 -1.66 2.20 3.78
N GLU A 240 -0.37 2.42 4.02
CA GLU A 240 0.51 3.09 3.05
C GLU A 240 1.36 2.09 2.26
N GLY A 241 1.75 0.96 2.84
CA GLY A 241 2.67 0.03 2.18
C GLY A 241 2.11 -1.37 2.01
N ILE A 242 2.52 -2.08 0.96
CA ILE A 242 2.22 -3.50 0.75
C ILE A 242 3.46 -4.27 0.29
N ALA A 243 3.68 -5.47 0.87
CA ALA A 243 4.63 -6.44 0.38
C ALA A 243 3.99 -7.84 0.31
N ILE A 244 4.25 -8.57 -0.77
CA ILE A 244 3.85 -9.96 -0.95
C ILE A 244 5.11 -10.83 -0.96
N LEU A 245 5.17 -11.80 -0.05
CA LEU A 245 6.30 -12.71 0.09
C LEU A 245 6.21 -13.86 -0.91
N PRO A 246 7.34 -14.54 -1.22
CA PRO A 246 7.34 -15.70 -2.11
C PRO A 246 6.49 -16.88 -1.62
N ASN A 247 6.17 -16.97 -0.33
CA ASN A 247 5.26 -17.97 0.20
C ASN A 247 3.78 -17.59 -0.01
N GLY A 248 3.48 -16.34 -0.38
CA GLY A 248 2.13 -15.79 -0.55
C GLY A 248 1.59 -15.07 0.69
N ASP A 249 2.39 -14.90 1.73
CA ASP A 249 2.03 -14.07 2.88
C ASP A 249 2.17 -12.58 2.54
N TRP A 250 1.34 -11.77 3.18
CA TRP A 250 1.25 -10.34 2.90
C TRP A 250 1.63 -9.56 4.14
N TRP A 251 2.30 -8.44 3.92
CA TRP A 251 2.63 -7.47 4.95
C TRP A 251 2.19 -6.09 4.53
N ILE A 252 1.73 -5.31 5.51
CA ILE A 252 1.27 -3.94 5.32
C ILE A 252 2.08 -3.02 6.22
N ALA A 253 2.53 -1.89 5.69
CA ALA A 253 2.97 -0.75 6.48
C ALA A 253 1.76 0.14 6.75
N ASP A 254 1.58 0.51 8.02
CA ASP A 254 0.50 1.38 8.44
C ASP A 254 1.10 2.59 9.15
N ASP A 255 0.90 3.75 8.54
CA ASP A 255 1.44 5.03 8.97
C ASP A 255 1.06 5.33 10.44
N SER A 256 -0.11 4.87 10.90
CA SER A 256 -0.53 5.05 12.29
C SER A 256 0.31 4.26 13.32
N GLY A 257 1.19 3.36 12.89
CA GLY A 257 2.28 2.84 13.70
C GLY A 257 2.60 1.36 13.47
N GLY A 258 3.59 1.13 12.60
CA GLY A 258 4.31 -0.12 12.44
C GLY A 258 3.87 -0.94 11.22
N ILE A 259 4.36 -2.16 11.15
CA ILE A 259 4.03 -3.11 10.08
C ILE A 259 3.26 -4.31 10.64
N PHE A 260 2.45 -4.95 9.82
CA PHE A 260 1.76 -6.17 10.25
C PHE A 260 1.50 -7.17 9.12
N PRO A 261 1.48 -8.48 9.44
CA PRO A 261 1.07 -9.49 8.49
C PRO A 261 -0.46 -9.46 8.28
N VAL A 262 -0.91 -9.68 7.06
CA VAL A 262 -2.33 -9.91 6.76
C VAL A 262 -2.61 -11.39 6.98
N GLU A 263 -3.39 -11.70 8.01
CA GLU A 263 -3.85 -13.08 8.25
C GLU A 263 -4.71 -13.53 7.05
N GLY A 264 -4.43 -14.72 6.52
CA GLY A 264 -5.28 -15.35 5.50
C GLY A 264 -6.68 -15.58 6.04
N GLU A 265 -7.69 -15.33 5.21
CA GLU A 265 -9.09 -15.69 5.52
C GLU A 265 -9.31 -17.20 5.49
#